data_AF-A0A1V6XY96-F1
#
_entry.id   AF-A0A1V6XY96-F1
#
_cell.length_a   1.000
_cell.length_b   1.000
_cell.length_c   1.000
_cell.angle_alpha   90.00
_cell.angle_beta   90.00
_cell.angle_gamma   90.00
#
_symmetry.space_group_name_H-M   'P 1'
#
loop_
_entity.id
_entity.type
_entity.pdbx_description
1 polymer ?
#
loop_
_entity_poly.entity_id
_entity_poly.type
_entity_poly.pdbx_seq_one_letter_code
_entity_poly.pdbx_strand_id
1 'polypeptide(L)'
;MGRWGWRLFEGDQDLDVACSLVDGLGVNTDSWEHSLSAMIHQTDMLAPPEAAAFYITPEYADKLANETIPWVRQKLDTDNLGDQLFATSRAQEADPDDLFLANKYRTIILGALMIRAGARINAADLQHLRDLVPQINCTSRRMIFGDHGFRTPGKVQFLAALDHYQPGVPRSFQEPSCFMCGKIEDDIGHKPLQCKKCKVATYCSKECQSDQWREHRAEGAAPRRAKNASFILELVFCCQATYEMLVLRRSIQPIQARIVKGSVLLPMATGQMH
;
A
#
# COMPACT_ATOMS: atom_id res chain seq x y z
N MET A 1 -17.71 -2.74 -2.94
CA MET A 1 -17.20 -2.12 -1.70
C MET A 1 -16.34 -3.16 -1.02
N GLY A 2 -15.02 -2.99 -1.14
CA GLY A 2 -13.98 -3.96 -0.83
C GLY A 2 -13.85 -4.23 0.66
N ARG A 3 -12.97 -5.15 1.00
CA ARG A 3 -12.86 -5.73 2.34
C ARG A 3 -12.19 -4.76 3.30
N TRP A 4 -12.69 -4.76 4.54
CA TRP A 4 -12.37 -3.83 5.62
C TRP A 4 -11.34 -4.51 6.52
N GLY A 5 -10.07 -4.24 6.32
CA GLY A 5 -9.04 -4.84 7.18
C GLY A 5 -8.79 -4.04 8.46
N TRP A 6 -7.96 -4.59 9.33
CA TRP A 6 -7.62 -4.05 10.64
C TRP A 6 -6.20 -3.47 10.69
N ARG A 7 -5.35 -3.76 9.70
CA ARG A 7 -3.97 -3.28 9.58
C ARG A 7 -3.89 -1.99 8.77
N LEU A 8 -2.70 -1.42 8.73
CA LEU A 8 -2.35 -0.30 7.87
C LEU A 8 -2.38 -0.74 6.39
N PHE A 9 -2.98 0.06 5.50
CA PHE A 9 -3.22 -0.24 4.07
C PHE A 9 -4.34 -1.24 3.76
N GLU A 10 -5.36 -1.33 4.61
CA GLU A 10 -6.51 -2.21 4.37
C GLU A 10 -7.85 -1.48 4.25
N GLY A 11 -7.82 -0.14 4.21
CA GLY A 11 -8.94 0.68 3.73
C GLY A 11 -8.82 0.92 2.23
N ASP A 12 -9.96 0.94 1.51
CA ASP A 12 -10.01 1.27 0.07
C ASP A 12 -9.29 2.61 -0.19
N GLN A 13 -9.50 3.60 0.70
CA GLN A 13 -8.84 4.91 0.60
C GLN A 13 -7.32 4.86 0.81
N ASP A 14 -6.80 4.00 1.69
CA ASP A 14 -5.35 3.93 1.93
C ASP A 14 -4.58 3.57 0.67
N LEU A 15 -5.17 2.67 -0.13
CA LEU A 15 -4.61 2.19 -1.38
C LEU A 15 -4.72 3.25 -2.48
N ASP A 16 -5.86 3.92 -2.59
CA ASP A 16 -6.04 5.03 -3.53
C ASP A 16 -5.05 6.17 -3.25
N VAL A 17 -4.86 6.49 -1.97
CA VAL A 17 -3.87 7.48 -1.53
C VAL A 17 -2.47 6.99 -1.88
N ALA A 18 -2.09 5.74 -1.57
CA ALA A 18 -0.77 5.21 -1.89
C ALA A 18 -0.48 5.17 -3.41
N CYS A 19 -1.48 4.87 -4.24
CA CYS A 19 -1.35 4.82 -5.69
C CYS A 19 -1.13 6.20 -6.31
N SER A 20 -1.80 7.23 -5.81
CA SER A 20 -1.73 8.60 -6.34
C SER A 20 -0.76 9.52 -5.58
N LEU A 21 -0.10 8.99 -4.53
CA LEU A 21 0.64 9.79 -3.57
C LEU A 21 1.75 10.62 -4.22
N VAL A 22 2.58 10.01 -5.06
CA VAL A 22 3.78 10.67 -5.59
C VAL A 22 3.40 11.70 -6.66
N ASP A 23 2.49 11.34 -7.56
CA ASP A 23 2.03 12.23 -8.62
C ASP A 23 1.35 13.48 -8.06
N GLY A 24 0.51 13.32 -7.02
CA GLY A 24 -0.11 14.48 -6.38
C GLY A 24 0.84 15.28 -5.46
N LEU A 25 2.09 14.84 -5.28
CA LEU A 25 3.18 15.61 -4.67
C LEU A 25 4.07 16.26 -5.76
N GLY A 26 3.66 16.22 -7.02
CA GLY A 26 4.33 16.90 -8.13
C GLY A 26 5.50 16.14 -8.74
N VAL A 27 5.69 14.86 -8.39
CA VAL A 27 6.75 14.02 -8.94
C VAL A 27 6.14 13.07 -9.98
N ASN A 28 6.58 13.18 -11.23
CA ASN A 28 6.12 12.27 -12.28
C ASN A 28 6.75 10.88 -12.10
N THR A 29 5.90 9.86 -11.93
CA THR A 29 6.33 8.46 -11.77
C THR A 29 6.06 7.57 -12.99
N ASP A 30 5.67 8.12 -14.15
CA ASP A 30 5.34 7.35 -15.36
C ASP A 30 6.50 6.47 -15.86
N SER A 31 7.74 6.87 -15.56
CA SER A 31 8.97 6.15 -15.93
C SER A 31 9.45 5.15 -14.88
N TRP A 32 8.76 5.03 -13.75
CA TRP A 32 9.17 4.16 -12.67
C TRP A 32 8.83 2.70 -12.99
N GLU A 33 9.80 1.82 -12.77
CA GLU A 33 9.61 0.38 -12.93
C GLU A 33 8.67 -0.17 -11.85
N HIS A 34 8.75 0.39 -10.64
CA HIS A 34 7.90 0.03 -9.51
C HIS A 34 7.32 1.29 -8.85
N SER A 35 6.00 1.34 -8.69
CA SER A 35 5.34 2.40 -7.91
C SER A 35 5.52 2.17 -6.40
N LEU A 36 5.24 3.19 -5.57
CA LEU A 36 5.18 3.00 -4.12
C LEU A 36 4.10 1.97 -3.72
N SER A 37 2.94 2.02 -4.39
CA SER A 37 1.84 1.08 -4.14
C SER A 37 2.19 -0.37 -4.50
N ALA A 38 3.14 -0.61 -5.41
CA ALA A 38 3.61 -1.96 -5.74
C ALA A 38 4.29 -2.64 -4.55
N MET A 39 4.76 -1.88 -3.56
CA MET A 39 5.23 -2.48 -2.31
C MET A 39 4.05 -3.06 -1.51
N ILE A 40 2.83 -2.54 -1.64
CA ILE A 40 1.68 -2.95 -0.83
C ILE A 40 1.09 -4.25 -1.41
N HIS A 41 1.29 -5.34 -0.69
CA HIS A 41 0.73 -6.66 -0.93
C HIS A 41 -0.73 -6.72 -0.47
N GLN A 42 -1.58 -7.32 -1.29
CA GLN A 42 -3.03 -7.36 -1.12
C GLN A 42 -3.56 -8.79 -0.98
N THR A 43 -2.77 -9.75 -0.47
CA THR A 43 -3.23 -11.14 -0.28
C THR A 43 -4.53 -11.28 0.51
N ASP A 44 -4.82 -10.31 1.39
CA ASP A 44 -6.03 -10.31 2.23
C ASP A 44 -7.17 -9.42 1.67
N MET A 45 -7.01 -8.88 0.47
CA MET A 45 -8.11 -8.23 -0.25
C MET A 45 -9.10 -9.29 -0.76
N LEU A 46 -10.34 -8.89 -1.08
CA LEU A 46 -11.23 -9.69 -1.95
C LEU A 46 -10.69 -9.71 -3.40
N ALA A 47 -9.37 -9.87 -3.53
CA ALA A 47 -8.74 -10.12 -4.80
C ALA A 47 -9.42 -11.35 -5.42
N PRO A 48 -9.69 -11.33 -6.73
CA PRO A 48 -10.14 -12.53 -7.42
C PRO A 48 -9.24 -13.72 -7.02
N PRO A 49 -9.79 -14.94 -6.89
CA PRO A 49 -9.01 -16.12 -6.48
C PRO A 49 -7.69 -16.27 -7.24
N GLU A 50 -7.66 -15.87 -8.51
CA GLU A 50 -6.48 -15.87 -9.38
C GLU A 50 -5.39 -14.91 -8.89
N ALA A 51 -5.76 -13.69 -8.50
CA ALA A 51 -4.83 -12.71 -7.94
C ALA A 51 -4.34 -13.13 -6.55
N ALA A 52 -5.23 -13.65 -5.70
CA ALA A 52 -4.83 -14.21 -4.41
C ALA A 52 -3.83 -15.37 -4.56
N ALA A 53 -4.05 -16.25 -5.55
CA ALA A 53 -3.16 -17.36 -5.88
C ALA A 53 -1.80 -16.88 -6.39
N PHE A 54 -1.73 -15.76 -7.12
CA PHE A 54 -0.48 -15.15 -7.53
C PHE A 54 0.29 -14.57 -6.34
N TYR A 55 -0.39 -13.78 -5.50
CA TYR A 55 0.25 -13.06 -4.40
C TYR A 55 0.74 -13.95 -3.25
N ILE A 56 0.18 -15.16 -3.09
CA ILE A 56 0.64 -16.13 -2.08
C ILE A 56 1.88 -16.92 -2.53
N THR A 57 2.34 -16.76 -3.77
CA THR A 57 3.48 -17.51 -4.30
C THR A 57 4.80 -17.11 -3.61
N PRO A 58 5.70 -18.07 -3.32
CA PRO A 58 7.05 -17.77 -2.87
C PRO A 58 7.81 -16.89 -3.86
N GLU A 59 7.59 -17.07 -5.17
CA GLU A 59 8.24 -16.29 -6.22
C GLU A 59 7.86 -14.81 -6.15
N TYR A 60 6.58 -14.50 -5.89
CA TYR A 60 6.15 -13.13 -5.70
C TYR A 60 6.73 -12.52 -4.42
N ALA A 61 6.75 -13.29 -3.31
CA ALA A 61 7.33 -12.84 -2.05
C ALA A 61 8.82 -12.52 -2.20
N ASP A 62 9.56 -13.36 -2.90
CA ASP A 62 10.98 -13.18 -3.22
C ASP A 62 11.19 -11.91 -4.07
N LYS A 63 10.44 -11.77 -5.18
CA LYS A 63 10.49 -10.57 -6.03
C LYS A 63 10.18 -9.29 -5.26
N LEU A 64 9.15 -9.31 -4.42
CA LEU A 64 8.78 -8.15 -3.62
C LEU A 64 9.90 -7.73 -2.66
N ALA A 65 10.48 -8.71 -1.95
CA ALA A 65 11.52 -8.48 -0.95
C ALA A 65 12.87 -8.09 -1.57
N ASN A 66 13.23 -8.67 -2.72
CA ASN A 66 14.57 -8.59 -3.28
C ASN A 66 14.68 -7.70 -4.53
N GLU A 67 13.58 -7.38 -5.21
CA GLU A 67 13.56 -6.50 -6.38
C GLU A 67 12.77 -5.22 -6.08
N THR A 68 11.47 -5.33 -5.82
CA THR A 68 10.55 -4.17 -5.73
C THR A 68 10.91 -3.23 -4.58
N ILE A 69 11.02 -3.75 -3.35
CA ILE A 69 11.32 -2.93 -2.15
C ILE A 69 12.70 -2.26 -2.26
N PRO A 70 13.80 -2.99 -2.59
CA PRO A 70 15.11 -2.37 -2.74
C PRO A 70 15.17 -1.30 -3.83
N TRP A 71 14.49 -1.51 -4.96
CA TRP A 71 14.40 -0.54 -6.05
C TRP A 71 13.71 0.75 -5.59
N VAL A 72 12.55 0.62 -4.92
CA VAL A 72 11.80 1.78 -4.42
C VAL A 72 12.61 2.55 -3.37
N ARG A 73 13.25 1.83 -2.44
CA ARG A 73 14.16 2.44 -1.46
C ARG A 73 15.25 3.27 -2.14
N GLN A 74 15.92 2.69 -3.14
CA GLN A 74 16.98 3.39 -3.88
C GLN A 74 16.46 4.68 -4.52
N LYS A 75 15.27 4.66 -5.13
CA LYS A 75 14.66 5.87 -5.71
C LYS A 75 14.38 6.94 -4.66
N LEU A 76 13.80 6.55 -3.53
CA LEU A 76 13.50 7.48 -2.43
C LEU A 76 14.79 8.09 -1.83
N ASP A 77 15.85 7.29 -1.76
CA ASP A 77 17.13 7.75 -1.19
C ASP A 77 17.99 8.56 -2.18
N THR A 78 17.75 8.45 -3.49
CA THR A 78 18.47 9.19 -4.54
C THR A 78 18.04 10.66 -4.54
N ASP A 79 19.02 11.56 -4.63
CA ASP A 79 18.82 13.01 -4.65
C ASP A 79 17.94 13.55 -3.50
N ASN A 80 17.89 12.81 -2.38
CA ASN A 80 17.03 13.09 -1.22
C ASN A 80 15.54 13.21 -1.61
N LEU A 81 15.06 12.43 -2.58
CA LEU A 81 13.67 12.47 -3.02
C LEU A 81 12.70 12.26 -1.86
N GLY A 82 12.98 11.34 -0.94
CA GLY A 82 12.16 11.10 0.26
C GLY A 82 11.98 12.35 1.12
N ASP A 83 13.06 13.10 1.38
CA ASP A 83 12.99 14.36 2.14
C ASP A 83 12.19 15.43 1.37
N GLN A 84 12.33 15.49 0.03
CA GLN A 84 11.56 16.42 -0.81
C GLN A 84 10.05 16.08 -0.80
N LEU A 85 9.70 14.79 -0.80
CA LEU A 85 8.31 14.34 -0.67
C LEU A 85 7.74 14.71 0.69
N PHE A 86 8.50 14.54 1.78
CA PHE A 86 8.06 14.98 3.11
C PHE A 86 7.87 16.50 3.17
N ALA A 87 8.82 17.28 2.67
CA ALA A 87 8.72 18.73 2.65
C ALA A 87 7.46 19.20 1.89
N THR A 88 7.20 18.62 0.72
CA THR A 88 6.00 18.92 -0.08
C THR A 88 4.72 18.49 0.63
N SER A 89 4.69 17.27 1.18
CA SER A 89 3.52 16.74 1.90
C SER A 89 3.18 17.61 3.11
N ARG A 90 4.19 18.02 3.88
CA ARG A 90 4.03 18.90 5.05
C ARG A 90 3.53 20.28 4.69
N ALA A 91 3.98 20.84 3.57
CA ALA A 91 3.46 22.12 3.08
C ALA A 91 1.96 22.06 2.73
N GLN A 92 1.46 20.90 2.29
CA GLN A 92 0.04 20.68 1.97
C GLN A 92 -0.84 20.47 3.23
N GLU A 93 -0.26 20.18 4.41
CA GLU A 93 -1.03 19.94 5.64
C GLU A 93 -1.73 21.19 6.20
N ALA A 94 -1.25 22.38 5.82
CA ALA A 94 -1.81 23.66 6.23
C ALA A 94 -2.95 24.14 5.31
N ASP A 95 -3.38 23.33 4.35
CA ASP A 95 -4.45 23.66 3.43
C ASP A 95 -5.76 23.91 4.20
N PRO A 96 -6.30 25.15 4.16
CA PRO A 96 -7.54 25.48 4.87
C PRO A 96 -8.77 24.74 4.30
N ASP A 97 -8.69 24.23 3.07
CA ASP A 97 -9.78 23.51 2.41
C ASP A 97 -9.75 21.99 2.70
N ASP A 98 -8.74 21.49 3.43
CA ASP A 98 -8.64 20.08 3.85
C ASP A 98 -9.52 19.75 5.07
N LEU A 99 -10.84 19.82 4.86
CA LEU A 99 -11.86 19.63 5.90
C LEU A 99 -11.84 18.23 6.56
N PHE A 100 -11.17 17.25 5.94
CA PHE A 100 -11.12 15.86 6.41
C PHE A 100 -9.74 15.43 6.91
N LEU A 101 -8.79 16.36 7.03
CA LEU A 101 -7.39 16.07 7.40
C LEU A 101 -6.75 15.03 6.46
N ALA A 102 -7.20 15.00 5.19
CA ALA A 102 -6.73 14.07 4.18
C ALA A 102 -5.25 14.28 3.87
N ASN A 103 -4.75 15.51 3.91
CA ASN A 103 -3.34 15.82 3.67
C ASN A 103 -2.46 15.36 4.84
N LYS A 104 -2.93 15.54 6.09
CA LYS A 104 -2.21 15.00 7.26
C LYS A 104 -2.17 13.47 7.23
N TYR A 105 -3.28 12.83 6.88
CA TYR A 105 -3.31 11.38 6.73
C TYR A 105 -2.47 10.89 5.54
N ARG A 106 -2.40 11.67 4.45
CA ARG A 106 -1.50 11.39 3.33
C ARG A 106 -0.03 11.44 3.75
N THR A 107 0.38 12.36 4.61
CA THR A 107 1.73 12.36 5.22
C THR A 107 1.97 11.08 6.03
N ILE A 108 0.96 10.57 6.76
CA ILE A 108 1.04 9.28 7.44
C ILE A 108 1.26 8.12 6.44
N ILE A 109 0.51 8.07 5.34
CA ILE A 109 0.67 7.05 4.29
C ILE A 109 2.06 7.14 3.66
N LEU A 110 2.57 8.35 3.37
CA LEU A 110 3.94 8.55 2.90
C LEU A 110 4.95 7.98 3.91
N GLY A 111 4.82 8.31 5.20
CA GLY A 111 5.67 7.77 6.25
C GLY A 111 5.64 6.24 6.31
N ALA A 112 4.47 5.65 6.19
CA ALA A 112 4.31 4.20 6.16
C ALA A 112 4.99 3.55 4.94
N LEU A 113 4.87 4.16 3.76
CA LEU A 113 5.55 3.71 2.54
C LEU A 113 7.08 3.82 2.66
N MET A 114 7.58 4.92 3.23
CA MET A 114 9.00 5.13 3.51
C MET A 114 9.56 4.08 4.48
N ILE A 115 8.84 3.81 5.58
CA ILE A 115 9.20 2.76 6.56
C ILE A 115 9.15 1.39 5.91
N ARG A 116 8.15 1.13 5.06
CA ARG A 116 8.03 -0.13 4.31
C ARG A 116 9.21 -0.36 3.38
N ALA A 117 9.65 0.69 2.67
CA ALA A 117 10.84 0.62 1.83
C ALA A 117 12.14 0.46 2.65
N GLY A 118 12.13 0.87 3.92
CA GLY A 118 13.36 1.09 4.69
C GLY A 118 14.16 2.27 4.14
N ALA A 119 13.49 3.24 3.50
CA ALA A 119 14.11 4.46 3.01
C ALA A 119 14.56 5.35 4.17
N ARG A 120 15.52 6.24 3.92
CA ARG A 120 15.99 7.19 4.94
C ARG A 120 14.89 8.21 5.25
N ILE A 121 14.61 8.36 6.53
CA ILE A 121 13.71 9.37 7.08
C ILE A 121 14.51 10.13 8.14
N ASN A 122 14.61 11.45 7.98
CA ASN A 122 15.31 12.27 8.96
C ASN A 122 14.53 12.32 10.29
N ALA A 123 15.23 12.69 11.37
CA ALA A 123 14.66 12.69 12.71
C ALA A 123 13.49 13.68 12.87
N ALA A 124 13.52 14.81 12.15
CA ALA A 124 12.46 15.81 12.22
C ALA A 124 11.16 15.28 11.61
N ASP A 125 11.23 14.58 10.47
CA ASP A 125 10.06 13.98 9.84
C ASP A 125 9.52 12.77 10.62
N LEU A 126 10.39 11.96 11.24
CA LEU A 126 9.96 10.92 12.17
C LEU A 126 9.21 11.48 13.38
N GLN A 127 9.68 12.61 13.94
CA GLN A 127 8.99 13.26 15.04
C GLN A 127 7.67 13.87 14.57
N HIS A 128 7.65 14.51 13.41
CA HIS A 128 6.43 15.06 12.80
C HIS A 128 5.36 13.97 12.61
N LEU A 129 5.74 12.79 12.12
CA LEU A 129 4.82 11.65 12.01
C LEU A 129 4.23 11.26 13.37
N ARG A 130 5.03 11.22 14.44
CA ARG A 130 4.54 10.95 15.81
C ARG A 130 3.55 12.02 16.27
N ASP A 131 3.83 13.28 15.98
CA ASP A 131 3.00 14.41 16.38
C ASP A 131 1.68 14.47 15.59
N LEU A 132 1.67 13.94 14.36
CA LEU A 132 0.47 13.83 13.52
C LEU A 132 -0.50 12.74 13.99
N VAL A 133 0.01 11.57 14.40
CA VAL A 133 -0.82 10.42 14.79
C VAL A 133 -1.95 10.75 15.79
N PRO A 134 -1.76 11.54 16.86
CA PRO A 134 -2.86 11.90 17.77
C PRO A 134 -3.88 12.87 17.16
N GLN A 135 -3.54 13.57 16.06
CA GLN A 135 -4.43 14.52 15.39
C GLN A 135 -5.37 13.85 14.39
N ILE A 136 -5.01 12.67 13.88
CA ILE A 136 -5.81 11.93 12.92
C ILE A 136 -6.97 11.21 13.63
N ASN A 137 -8.16 11.32 13.06
CA ASN A 137 -9.33 10.57 13.54
C ASN A 137 -9.02 9.07 13.58
N CYS A 138 -9.38 8.41 14.67
CA CYS A 138 -9.19 6.98 14.84
C CYS A 138 -10.52 6.36 15.25
N THR A 139 -11.11 5.57 14.36
CA THR A 139 -12.37 4.88 14.62
C THR A 139 -12.15 3.37 14.74
N SER A 140 -12.75 2.76 15.75
CA SER A 140 -12.85 1.30 15.83
C SER A 140 -14.08 0.78 15.06
N ARG A 141 -15.03 1.67 14.75
CA ARG A 141 -16.28 1.34 14.07
C ARG A 141 -16.18 1.55 12.58
N ARG A 142 -16.84 0.66 11.85
CA ARG A 142 -17.08 0.80 10.40
C ARG A 142 -18.00 1.99 10.16
N MET A 143 -17.51 2.99 9.42
CA MET A 143 -18.30 4.14 8.98
C MET A 143 -19.05 3.78 7.70
N ILE A 144 -20.31 4.20 7.55
CA ILE A 144 -21.10 3.89 6.34
C ILE A 144 -20.70 4.80 5.17
N PHE A 145 -20.18 6.00 5.46
CA PHE A 145 -19.73 6.99 4.48
C PHE A 145 -18.34 7.46 4.88
N GLY A 146 -17.34 7.27 4.00
CA GLY A 146 -15.97 7.78 4.15
C GLY A 146 -15.25 7.24 5.39
N ASP A 147 -14.40 6.23 5.20
CA ASP A 147 -13.51 5.78 6.28
C ASP A 147 -12.21 6.57 6.23
N HIS A 148 -12.19 7.72 6.90
CA HIS A 148 -11.05 8.63 6.92
C HIS A 148 -10.20 8.41 8.18
N GLY A 149 -8.89 8.34 7.98
CA GLY A 149 -7.90 8.26 9.05
C GLY A 149 -7.64 6.82 9.50
N PHE A 150 -7.24 6.67 10.76
CA PHE A 150 -6.84 5.38 11.28
C PHE A 150 -8.03 4.52 11.71
N ARG A 151 -7.79 3.21 11.64
CA ARG A 151 -8.45 2.24 12.52
C ARG A 151 -7.56 1.88 13.68
N THR A 152 -8.14 1.49 14.82
CA THR A 152 -7.36 1.19 16.03
C THR A 152 -6.16 0.27 15.79
N PRO A 153 -6.29 -0.89 15.12
CA PRO A 153 -5.14 -1.78 14.98
C PRO A 153 -4.11 -1.26 13.94
N GLY A 154 -4.55 -0.51 12.92
CA GLY A 154 -3.66 0.18 11.97
C GLY A 154 -2.88 1.33 12.63
N LYS A 155 -3.51 2.10 13.53
CA LYS A 155 -2.85 3.15 14.32
C LYS A 155 -1.72 2.60 15.17
N VAL A 156 -2.00 1.55 15.95
CA VAL A 156 -0.99 0.97 16.84
C VAL A 156 0.10 0.27 16.04
N GLN A 157 -0.21 -0.35 14.90
CA GLN A 157 0.78 -0.90 13.98
C GLN A 157 1.70 0.18 13.42
N PHE A 158 1.17 1.34 13.02
CA PHE A 158 1.97 2.46 12.54
C PHE A 158 2.85 3.06 13.65
N LEU A 159 2.33 3.20 14.87
CA LEU A 159 3.13 3.64 16.03
C LEU A 159 4.28 2.68 16.33
N ALA A 160 4.01 1.37 16.35
CA ALA A 160 5.06 0.36 16.50
C ALA A 160 6.10 0.45 15.38
N ALA A 161 5.68 0.75 14.15
CA ALA A 161 6.56 0.95 13.02
C ALA A 161 7.47 2.16 13.17
N LEU A 162 6.97 3.26 13.73
CA LEU A 162 7.79 4.44 14.05
C LEU A 162 8.83 4.14 15.15
N ASP A 163 8.44 3.38 16.17
CA ASP A 163 9.31 3.06 17.32
C ASP A 163 10.42 2.06 16.97
N HIS A 164 10.16 1.17 16.01
CA HIS A 164 11.12 0.18 15.54
C HIS A 164 11.76 0.52 14.19
N TYR A 165 11.58 1.76 13.70
CA TYR A 165 12.15 2.19 12.42
C TYR A 165 13.68 2.14 12.44
N GLN A 166 14.26 1.56 11.40
CA GLN A 166 15.71 1.54 11.16
C GLN A 166 15.98 1.85 9.68
N PRO A 167 16.81 2.86 9.36
CA PRO A 167 17.19 3.14 7.97
C PRO A 167 17.82 1.92 7.30
N GLY A 168 17.39 1.61 6.08
CA GLY A 168 17.87 0.46 5.31
C GLY A 168 17.18 -0.86 5.64
N VAL A 169 16.36 -0.93 6.70
CA VAL A 169 15.63 -2.15 7.07
C VAL A 169 14.15 -1.98 6.71
N PRO A 170 13.65 -2.67 5.66
CA PRO A 170 12.25 -2.58 5.31
C PRO A 170 11.37 -3.23 6.38
N ARG A 171 10.21 -2.65 6.65
CA ARG A 171 9.25 -3.19 7.61
C ARG A 171 7.96 -3.66 6.94
N SER A 172 7.50 -4.86 7.31
CA SER A 172 6.24 -5.38 6.82
C SER A 172 5.03 -4.78 7.56
N PHE A 173 4.04 -4.31 6.80
CA PHE A 173 2.71 -3.97 7.32
C PHE A 173 1.67 -5.09 7.08
N GLN A 174 2.07 -6.16 6.38
CA GLN A 174 1.18 -7.28 6.06
C GLN A 174 1.19 -8.38 7.11
N GLU A 175 2.30 -8.52 7.82
CA GLU A 175 2.41 -9.54 8.84
C GLU A 175 1.36 -9.32 9.93
N PRO A 176 0.84 -10.41 10.52
CA PRO A 176 0.00 -10.30 11.69
C PRO A 176 0.71 -9.45 12.75
N SER A 177 0.06 -8.37 13.17
CA SER A 177 0.53 -7.50 14.24
C SER A 177 -0.33 -7.68 15.47
N CYS A 178 0.21 -7.31 16.63
CA CYS A 178 -0.57 -7.26 17.86
C CYS A 178 -1.64 -6.17 17.74
N PHE A 179 -2.91 -6.52 17.93
CA PHE A 179 -4.03 -5.58 17.83
C PHE A 179 -4.03 -4.49 18.92
N MET A 180 -3.24 -4.68 19.98
CA MET A 180 -3.08 -3.71 21.06
C MET A 180 -1.83 -2.85 20.90
N CYS A 181 -0.68 -3.45 20.60
CA CYS A 181 0.61 -2.73 20.59
C CYS A 181 1.27 -2.64 19.21
N GLY A 182 0.65 -3.17 18.15
CA GLY A 182 1.12 -3.05 16.77
C GLY A 182 2.36 -3.86 16.41
N LYS A 183 3.01 -4.52 17.38
CA LYS A 183 4.24 -5.28 17.16
C LYS A 183 4.01 -6.51 16.27
N ILE A 184 4.94 -6.74 15.34
CA ILE A 184 4.97 -7.90 14.44
C ILE A 184 5.90 -8.99 14.96
N GLU A 185 6.02 -10.11 14.23
CA GLU A 185 6.89 -11.24 14.59
C GLU A 185 8.34 -10.78 14.78
N ASP A 186 8.85 -9.94 13.88
CA ASP A 186 10.21 -9.38 13.97
C ASP A 186 10.47 -8.58 15.25
N ASP A 187 9.45 -7.93 15.83
CA ASP A 187 9.61 -7.12 17.04
C ASP A 187 9.60 -7.97 18.33
N ILE A 188 8.94 -9.12 18.31
CA ILE A 188 8.69 -9.96 19.50
C ILE A 188 9.46 -11.29 19.48
N GLY A 189 10.04 -11.66 18.33
CA GLY A 189 10.82 -12.89 18.16
C GLY A 189 10.00 -14.18 18.09
N HIS A 190 8.67 -14.07 17.96
CA HIS A 190 7.78 -15.22 17.81
C HIS A 190 6.48 -14.83 17.10
N LYS A 191 5.75 -15.83 16.58
CA LYS A 191 4.44 -15.59 15.96
C LYS A 191 3.42 -15.03 16.96
N PRO A 192 2.69 -13.95 16.61
CA PRO A 192 1.57 -13.48 17.42
C PRO A 192 0.51 -14.56 17.62
N LEU A 193 -0.05 -14.62 18.83
CA LEU A 193 -1.12 -15.52 19.20
C LEU A 193 -2.44 -15.09 18.57
N GLN A 194 -3.09 -15.99 17.84
CA GLN A 194 -4.41 -15.72 17.27
C GLN A 194 -5.52 -15.93 18.31
N CYS A 195 -6.50 -15.02 18.34
CA CYS A 195 -7.69 -15.14 19.18
C CYS A 195 -8.48 -16.40 18.82
N LYS A 196 -8.64 -17.31 19.79
CA LYS A 196 -9.36 -18.59 19.59
C LYS A 196 -10.83 -18.42 19.21
N LYS A 197 -11.45 -17.27 19.56
CA LYS A 197 -12.87 -17.00 19.33
C LYS A 197 -13.13 -16.44 17.92
N CYS A 198 -12.48 -15.35 17.55
CA CYS A 198 -12.72 -14.71 16.25
C CYS A 198 -11.83 -15.24 15.12
N LYS A 199 -10.65 -15.79 15.45
CA LYS A 199 -9.61 -16.23 14.49
C LYS A 199 -9.12 -15.14 13.54
N VAL A 200 -9.28 -13.88 13.92
CA VAL A 200 -8.86 -12.70 13.12
C VAL A 200 -7.84 -11.88 13.91
N ALA A 201 -8.18 -11.48 15.14
CA ALA A 201 -7.30 -10.68 15.98
C ALA A 201 -6.09 -11.48 16.45
N THR A 202 -4.93 -10.84 16.43
CA THR A 202 -3.65 -11.39 16.88
C THR A 202 -3.04 -10.55 18.00
N TYR A 203 -2.31 -11.20 18.91
CA TYR A 203 -1.73 -10.57 20.10
C TYR A 203 -0.34 -11.11 20.38
N CYS A 204 0.59 -10.26 20.82
CA CYS A 204 1.90 -10.74 21.26
C CYS A 204 1.81 -11.53 22.59
N SER A 205 0.86 -11.19 23.47
CA SER A 205 0.69 -11.85 24.77
C SER A 205 -0.77 -11.94 25.18
N LYS A 206 -1.04 -12.75 26.22
CA LYS A 206 -2.37 -12.82 26.87
C LYS A 206 -2.74 -11.51 27.54
N GLU A 207 -1.76 -10.72 27.98
CA GLU A 207 -1.97 -9.41 28.59
C GLU A 207 -2.55 -8.43 27.57
N CYS A 208 -1.88 -8.28 26.41
CA CYS A 208 -2.40 -7.46 25.31
C CYS A 208 -3.79 -7.90 24.83
N GLN A 209 -4.09 -9.21 24.84
CA GLN A 209 -5.43 -9.71 24.54
C GLN A 209 -6.46 -9.25 25.58
N SER A 210 -6.08 -9.27 26.86
CA SER A 210 -6.96 -8.94 27.98
C SER A 210 -7.24 -7.42 28.04
N ASP A 211 -6.22 -6.61 27.77
CA ASP A 211 -6.32 -5.15 27.74
C ASP A 211 -7.25 -4.67 26.61
N GLN A 212 -7.09 -5.26 25.42
CA GLN A 212 -7.94 -4.93 24.27
C GLN A 212 -9.34 -5.58 24.34
N TRP A 213 -9.59 -6.47 25.30
CA TRP A 213 -10.79 -7.32 25.30
C TRP A 213 -12.09 -6.52 25.30
N ARG A 214 -12.12 -5.35 25.96
CA ARG A 214 -13.32 -4.49 26.03
C ARG A 214 -13.76 -4.01 24.65
N GLU A 215 -12.82 -3.55 23.83
CA GLU A 215 -13.08 -3.09 22.46
C GLU A 215 -13.31 -4.28 21.53
N HIS A 216 -12.43 -5.28 21.61
CA HIS A 216 -12.51 -6.48 20.77
C HIS A 216 -13.84 -7.26 20.93
N ARG A 217 -14.37 -7.37 22.16
CA ARG A 217 -15.61 -8.09 22.44
C ARG A 217 -16.83 -7.43 21.79
N ALA A 218 -16.86 -6.10 21.74
CA ALA A 218 -17.95 -5.35 21.12
C ALA A 218 -18.00 -5.58 19.60
N GLU A 219 -16.82 -5.75 18.99
CA GLU A 219 -16.66 -6.02 17.55
C GLU A 219 -16.73 -7.52 17.20
N GLY A 220 -16.55 -8.40 18.19
CA GLY A 220 -16.43 -9.86 18.06
C GLY A 220 -17.70 -10.64 17.72
N ALA A 221 -18.73 -10.00 17.17
CA ALA A 221 -19.80 -10.71 16.47
C ALA A 221 -19.26 -11.11 15.09
N ALA A 222 -18.84 -12.37 14.96
CA ALA A 222 -18.20 -12.92 13.77
C ALA A 222 -18.85 -12.42 12.45
N PRO A 223 -18.07 -12.02 11.42
CA PRO A 223 -18.61 -12.02 10.07
C PRO A 223 -19.00 -13.47 9.77
N ARG A 224 -20.30 -13.75 9.64
CA ARG A 224 -20.77 -15.02 9.07
C ARG A 224 -19.98 -15.21 7.78
N ARG A 225 -19.38 -16.39 7.58
CA ARG A 225 -18.89 -16.82 6.26
C ARG A 225 -20.03 -16.57 5.26
N ALA A 226 -19.95 -15.49 4.50
CA ALA A 226 -20.91 -15.19 3.46
C ALA A 226 -20.62 -16.20 2.34
N LYS A 227 -21.29 -17.34 2.40
CA LYS A 227 -21.53 -18.16 1.22
C LYS A 227 -22.41 -17.29 0.31
N ASN A 228 -22.01 -17.15 -0.96
CA ASN A 228 -22.73 -16.50 -2.06
C ASN A 228 -22.30 -15.04 -2.34
N ALA A 229 -21.12 -14.88 -2.94
CA ALA A 229 -20.78 -13.71 -3.73
C ALA A 229 -21.19 -13.96 -5.19
N SER A 230 -22.39 -13.52 -5.57
CA SER A 230 -22.86 -13.59 -6.97
C SER A 230 -23.43 -12.28 -7.49
N PHE A 231 -23.39 -11.17 -6.74
CA PHE A 231 -24.10 -9.94 -7.14
C PHE A 231 -23.30 -8.64 -7.07
N ILE A 232 -21.97 -8.69 -6.90
CA ILE A 232 -21.09 -7.49 -6.90
C ILE A 232 -19.89 -7.71 -7.83
N LEU A 233 -20.11 -8.30 -9.00
CA LEU A 233 -19.06 -8.50 -10.01
C LEU A 233 -19.08 -7.46 -11.13
N GLU A 234 -20.18 -6.71 -11.34
CA GLU A 234 -20.27 -5.80 -12.50
C GLU A 234 -19.69 -4.39 -12.27
N LEU A 235 -19.57 -3.90 -11.04
CA LEU A 235 -19.06 -2.53 -10.78
C LEU A 235 -17.55 -2.47 -10.49
N VAL A 236 -16.95 -3.54 -9.97
CA VAL A 236 -15.50 -3.61 -9.70
C VAL A 236 -14.70 -3.88 -10.99
N PHE A 237 -15.32 -4.53 -11.97
CA PHE A 237 -14.70 -4.76 -13.28
C PHE A 237 -14.42 -3.47 -14.07
N CYS A 238 -15.11 -2.36 -13.78
CA CYS A 238 -14.98 -1.14 -14.57
C CYS A 238 -13.70 -0.33 -14.26
N CYS A 239 -13.15 -0.43 -13.03
CA CYS A 239 -11.96 0.34 -12.63
C CYS A 239 -10.65 -0.44 -12.83
N GLN A 240 -10.62 -1.75 -12.56
CA GLN A 240 -9.40 -2.56 -12.70
C GLN A 240 -9.13 -2.98 -14.17
N ALA A 241 -10.17 -3.35 -14.93
CA ALA A 241 -9.99 -3.85 -16.30
C ALA A 241 -9.66 -2.75 -17.31
N THR A 242 -10.01 -1.49 -17.02
CA THR A 242 -9.61 -0.34 -17.84
C THR A 242 -8.14 0.01 -17.62
N TYR A 243 -7.62 -0.14 -16.40
CA TYR A 243 -6.21 0.13 -16.08
C TYR A 243 -5.26 -0.97 -16.59
N GLU A 244 -5.58 -2.25 -16.37
CA GLU A 244 -4.80 -3.39 -16.89
C GLU A 244 -4.78 -3.43 -18.44
N MET A 245 -5.90 -3.13 -19.12
CA MET A 245 -5.90 -3.03 -20.59
C MET A 245 -5.14 -1.81 -21.12
N LEU A 246 -5.00 -0.73 -20.36
CA LEU A 246 -4.16 0.42 -20.71
C LEU A 246 -2.66 0.12 -20.52
N VAL A 247 -2.30 -0.64 -19.48
CA VAL A 247 -0.93 -1.09 -19.21
C VAL A 247 -0.47 -2.16 -20.21
N LEU A 248 -1.35 -3.11 -20.59
CA LEU A 248 -1.07 -4.12 -21.63
C LEU A 248 -1.06 -3.54 -23.05
N ARG A 249 -1.88 -2.52 -23.38
CA ARG A 249 -1.79 -1.85 -24.69
C ARG A 249 -0.52 -1.02 -24.86
N ARG A 250 0.01 -0.43 -23.78
CA ARG A 250 1.26 0.36 -23.82
C ARG A 250 2.52 -0.50 -23.97
N SER A 251 2.49 -1.76 -23.52
CA SER A 251 3.61 -2.70 -23.65
C SER A 251 3.69 -3.40 -25.03
N ILE A 252 2.61 -3.42 -25.82
CA ILE A 252 2.58 -4.05 -27.15
C ILE A 252 2.89 -3.06 -28.31
N GLN A 253 2.65 -1.75 -28.14
CA GLN A 253 2.93 -0.76 -29.18
C GLN A 253 4.39 -0.69 -29.70
N PRO A 254 5.45 -0.86 -28.87
CA PRO A 254 6.82 -0.84 -29.41
C PRO A 254 7.17 -2.09 -30.24
N ILE A 255 6.39 -3.18 -30.15
CA ILE A 255 6.60 -4.41 -30.93
C ILE A 255 6.01 -4.25 -32.35
N GLN A 256 4.84 -3.61 -32.49
CA GLN A 256 4.25 -3.38 -33.83
C GLN A 256 4.96 -2.26 -34.62
N ALA A 257 5.55 -1.27 -33.94
CA ALA A 257 6.32 -0.20 -34.61
C ALA A 257 7.64 -0.69 -35.24
N ARG A 258 8.20 -1.81 -34.79
CA ARG A 258 9.39 -2.45 -35.41
C ARG A 258 9.06 -3.27 -36.65
N ILE A 259 7.83 -3.78 -36.77
CA ILE A 259 7.41 -4.57 -37.94
C ILE A 259 7.10 -3.67 -39.14
N VAL A 260 6.60 -2.44 -38.91
CA VAL A 260 6.23 -1.51 -40.00
C VAL A 260 7.42 -0.73 -40.56
N LYS A 261 8.51 -0.53 -39.79
CA LYS A 261 9.72 0.19 -40.25
C LYS A 261 10.74 -0.68 -41.00
N GLY A 262 10.49 -1.97 -41.19
CA GLY A 262 11.35 -2.89 -41.95
C GLY A 262 11.13 -2.91 -43.47
N SER A 263 10.13 -2.17 -43.98
CA SER A 263 9.74 -2.20 -45.39
C SER A 263 10.08 -0.89 -46.09
N VAL A 264 11.37 -0.64 -46.31
CA VAL A 264 11.86 0.45 -47.19
C VAL A 264 12.75 -0.14 -48.27
N LEU A 265 12.15 -0.28 -49.44
CA LEU A 265 12.68 0.04 -50.78
C LEU A 265 14.03 -0.57 -51.19
N LEU A 266 13.95 -1.66 -51.96
CA LEU A 266 14.92 -2.00 -53.00
C LEU A 266 14.75 -1.01 -54.18
N PRO A 267 15.82 -0.34 -54.66
CA PRO A 267 15.75 0.49 -55.85
C PRO A 267 15.78 -0.39 -57.10
N MET A 268 14.77 -0.26 -57.97
CA MET A 268 14.85 -0.82 -59.32
C MET A 268 15.72 0.07 -60.21
N ALA A 269 16.78 -0.55 -60.72
CA ALA A 269 17.73 0.02 -61.63
C ALA A 269 17.07 0.40 -62.98
N THR A 270 17.38 1.61 -63.43
CA THR A 270 17.21 2.09 -64.80
C THR A 270 18.08 1.27 -65.76
N GLY A 271 17.45 0.69 -66.79
CA GLY A 271 18.13 0.08 -67.93
C GLY A 271 17.53 0.59 -69.23
N GLN A 272 18.33 1.37 -69.97
CA GLN A 272 18.10 1.78 -71.36
C GLN A 272 18.08 0.57 -72.30
N MET A 273 17.32 0.65 -73.41
CA MET A 273 17.85 0.70 -74.79
C MET A 273 16.86 0.14 -75.82
N HIS A 274 16.74 0.92 -76.91
CA HIS A 274 16.25 0.62 -78.27
C HIS A 274 14.77 0.37 -78.52
#